data_AF-A0A9P8Z9M4-F1
#
_entry.id   AF-A0A9P8Z9M4-F1
#
_cell.length_a   1.000
_cell.length_b   1.000
_cell.length_c   1.000
_cell.angle_alpha   90.00
_cell.angle_beta   90.00
_cell.angle_gamma   90.00
#
_symmetry.space_group_name_H-M   'P 1'
#
loop_
_entity.id
_entity.type
_entity.pdbx_description
1 polymer ?
#
loop_
_entity_poly.entity_id
_entity_poly.type
_entity_poly.pdbx_seq_one_letter_code
_entity_poly.pdbx_strand_id
1 'polypeptide(L)'
;MKFLHPITRLATALALLAPTQVRAGIIAYGLCRTGCNVIVMGCYGAAGAVFGTVLAVTASPTILACNGAQGLCMTTLFAPLLLTPVP
;
A
#
# COMPACT_ATOMS: atom_id res chain seq x y z
N MET A 1 11.37 38.68 -28.15
CA MET A 1 11.00 38.73 -26.72
C MET A 1 9.54 38.35 -26.42
N LYS A 2 8.55 38.65 -27.28
CA LYS A 2 7.13 38.27 -27.05
C LYS A 2 6.86 36.75 -27.01
N PHE A 3 7.63 35.94 -27.75
CA PHE A 3 7.50 34.48 -27.77
C PHE A 3 8.08 33.76 -26.55
N LEU A 4 8.81 34.45 -25.66
CA LEU A 4 9.44 33.82 -24.51
C LEU A 4 8.41 33.45 -23.42
N HIS A 5 7.37 34.26 -23.25
CA HIS A 5 6.30 34.07 -22.27
C HIS A 5 5.45 32.80 -22.48
N PRO A 6 4.97 32.46 -23.70
CA PRO A 6 4.22 31.21 -23.91
C PRO A 6 5.10 29.97 -23.73
N ILE A 7 6.39 30.05 -24.07
CA ILE A 7 7.35 28.95 -23.87
C ILE A 7 7.59 28.71 -22.37
N THR A 8 7.77 29.78 -21.58
CA THR A 8 7.93 29.65 -20.12
C THR A 8 6.68 29.03 -19.48
N ARG A 9 5.47 29.47 -19.88
CA ARG A 9 4.21 28.91 -19.34
C ARG A 9 4.03 27.43 -19.71
N LEU A 10 4.35 27.06 -20.94
CA LEU A 10 4.27 25.68 -21.39
C LEU A 10 5.29 24.79 -20.65
N ALA A 11 6.51 25.30 -20.44
CA ALA A 11 7.55 24.60 -19.68
C ALA A 11 7.17 24.41 -18.21
N THR A 12 6.57 25.43 -17.57
CA THR A 12 6.08 25.30 -16.18
C THR A 12 4.94 24.30 -16.10
N ALA A 13 3.98 24.35 -17.03
CA ALA A 13 2.90 23.37 -17.10
C ALA A 13 3.44 21.94 -17.28
N LEU A 14 4.41 21.74 -18.17
CA LEU A 14 5.01 20.43 -18.39
C LEU A 14 5.78 19.91 -17.16
N ALA A 15 6.43 20.80 -16.40
CA ALA A 15 7.11 20.45 -15.16
C ALA A 15 6.14 20.06 -14.03
N LEU A 16 4.92 20.63 -14.01
CA LEU A 16 3.85 20.24 -13.07
C LEU A 16 3.22 18.87 -13.41
N LEU A 17 3.31 18.43 -14.66
CA LEU A 17 2.87 17.09 -15.09
C LEU A 17 3.98 16.03 -15.02
N ALA A 18 5.21 16.40 -14.64
CA ALA A 18 6.29 15.45 -14.52
C ALA A 18 6.01 14.48 -13.36
N PRO A 19 5.94 13.15 -13.60
CA PRO A 19 5.68 12.19 -12.54
C PRO A 19 6.82 12.26 -11.53
N THR A 20 6.49 12.55 -10.27
CA THR A 20 7.42 12.39 -9.16
C THR A 20 7.68 10.90 -8.99
N GLN A 21 8.83 10.43 -9.47
CA GLN A 21 9.22 9.03 -9.33
C GLN A 21 9.54 8.73 -7.86
N VAL A 22 8.51 8.41 -7.07
CA VAL A 22 8.73 7.83 -5.75
C VAL A 22 9.02 6.35 -5.96
N ARG A 23 10.28 5.96 -5.76
CA ARG A 23 10.72 4.55 -5.68
C ARG A 23 10.16 3.88 -4.41
N ALA A 24 8.86 3.76 -4.29
CA ALA A 24 8.29 2.62 -3.57
C ALA A 24 8.32 1.44 -4.54
N GLY A 25 9.52 0.89 -4.77
CA GLY A 25 9.71 -0.16 -5.78
C GLY A 25 8.85 -1.39 -5.49
N ILE A 26 8.61 -2.20 -6.52
CA ILE A 26 7.95 -3.53 -6.42
C ILE A 26 8.49 -4.39 -5.26
N ILE A 27 9.78 -4.23 -4.95
CA ILE A 27 10.44 -4.88 -3.83
C ILE A 27 9.88 -4.39 -2.49
N ALA A 28 9.72 -3.08 -2.28
CA ALA A 28 9.17 -2.51 -1.05
C ALA A 28 7.70 -2.91 -0.87
N TYR A 29 6.92 -2.92 -1.95
CA TYR A 29 5.54 -3.44 -1.97
C TYR A 29 5.49 -4.92 -1.55
N GLY A 30 6.36 -5.74 -2.13
CA GLY A 30 6.46 -7.17 -1.82
C GLY A 30 6.86 -7.42 -0.35
N LEU A 31 7.83 -6.66 0.17
CA LEU A 31 8.27 -6.74 1.56
C LEU A 31 7.17 -6.31 2.53
N CYS A 32 6.46 -5.22 2.23
CA CYS A 32 5.34 -4.74 3.02
C CYS A 32 4.23 -5.80 3.13
N ARG A 33 3.83 -6.39 2.01
CA ARG A 33 2.82 -7.46 1.99
C ARG A 33 3.28 -8.70 2.73
N THR A 34 4.51 -9.12 2.50
CA THR A 34 5.10 -10.27 3.19
C THR A 34 5.11 -10.03 4.70
N GLY A 35 5.52 -8.84 5.14
CA GLY A 35 5.54 -8.47 6.55
C GLY A 35 4.16 -8.53 7.21
N CYS A 36 3.14 -7.88 6.63
CA CYS A 36 1.78 -7.94 7.17
C CYS A 36 1.22 -9.38 7.18
N ASN A 37 1.56 -10.20 6.17
CA ASN A 37 1.15 -11.60 6.12
C ASN A 37 1.85 -12.46 7.19
N VAL A 38 3.12 -12.21 7.48
CA VAL A 38 3.83 -12.90 8.59
C VAL A 38 3.20 -12.56 9.93
N ILE A 39 2.81 -11.30 10.15
CA ILE A 39 2.16 -10.87 11.39
C ILE A 39 0.80 -11.57 11.58
N VAL A 40 -0.05 -11.62 10.54
CA VAL A 40 -1.35 -12.28 10.68
C VAL A 40 -1.22 -13.79 10.90
N MET A 41 -0.23 -14.44 10.28
CA MET A 41 0.09 -15.85 10.52
C MET A 41 0.42 -16.10 12.00
N GLY A 42 1.23 -15.23 12.61
CA GLY A 42 1.55 -15.28 14.03
C GLY A 42 0.32 -15.08 14.92
N CYS A 43 -0.54 -14.10 14.57
CA CYS A 43 -1.80 -13.85 15.29
C CYS A 43 -2.74 -15.07 15.26
N TYR A 44 -2.89 -15.69 14.08
CA TYR A 44 -3.65 -16.92 13.92
C TYR A 44 -3.05 -18.08 14.71
N GLY A 45 -1.72 -18.23 14.68
CA GLY A 45 -1.02 -19.24 15.47
C GLY A 45 -1.27 -19.08 16.97
N ALA A 46 -1.23 -17.85 17.49
CA ALA A 46 -1.59 -17.55 18.88
C ALA A 46 -3.08 -17.84 19.18
N ALA A 47 -3.95 -17.69 18.20
CA ALA A 47 -5.37 -18.05 18.28
C ALA A 47 -5.65 -19.55 18.05
N GLY A 48 -4.62 -20.37 17.81
CA GLY A 48 -4.76 -21.81 17.57
C GLY A 48 -5.33 -22.18 16.19
N ALA A 49 -5.23 -21.28 15.21
CA ALA A 49 -5.72 -21.49 13.85
C ALA A 49 -4.59 -21.35 12.81
N VAL A 50 -4.81 -21.90 11.63
CA VAL A 50 -3.94 -21.68 10.46
C VAL A 50 -4.57 -20.61 9.58
N PHE A 51 -3.77 -19.63 9.15
CA PHE A 51 -4.26 -18.57 8.28
C PHE A 51 -4.77 -19.14 6.95
N GLY A 52 -5.94 -18.67 6.51
CA GLY A 52 -6.58 -19.11 5.27
C GLY A 52 -7.40 -20.41 5.37
N THR A 53 -7.42 -21.08 6.53
CA THR A 53 -8.23 -22.31 6.71
C THR A 53 -9.57 -22.05 7.38
N VAL A 54 -9.79 -20.87 7.94
CA VAL A 54 -11.02 -20.50 8.64
C VAL A 54 -12.03 -19.93 7.64
N LEU A 55 -13.20 -20.55 7.54
CA LEU A 55 -14.31 -20.01 6.74
C LEU A 55 -14.83 -18.72 7.39
N ALA A 56 -15.10 -17.70 6.57
CA ALA A 56 -15.49 -16.38 7.07
C ALA A 56 -16.73 -16.43 7.99
N VAL A 57 -17.70 -17.29 7.66
CA VAL A 57 -18.94 -17.47 8.46
C VAL A 57 -18.72 -18.16 9.80
N THR A 58 -17.58 -18.83 9.99
CA THR A 58 -17.22 -19.52 11.24
C THR A 58 -16.09 -18.82 11.97
N ALA A 59 -15.67 -17.63 11.53
CA ALA A 59 -14.56 -16.92 12.14
C ALA A 59 -14.90 -16.48 13.57
N SER A 60 -14.05 -16.86 14.53
CA SER A 60 -14.16 -16.36 15.89
C SER A 60 -13.82 -14.85 15.95
N PRO A 61 -14.23 -14.14 17.03
CA PRO A 61 -13.89 -12.73 17.20
C PRO A 61 -12.38 -12.45 17.12
N THR A 62 -11.55 -13.34 17.68
CA THR A 62 -10.09 -13.24 17.62
C THR A 62 -9.57 -13.30 16.18
N ILE A 63 -10.11 -14.22 15.37
CA ILE A 63 -9.72 -14.37 13.97
C ILE A 63 -10.13 -13.15 13.15
N LEU A 64 -11.33 -12.63 13.40
CA LEU A 64 -11.81 -11.41 12.75
C LEU A 64 -10.95 -10.19 13.11
N ALA A 65 -10.49 -10.09 14.37
CA ALA A 65 -9.55 -9.07 14.81
C ALA A 65 -8.18 -9.21 14.15
N CYS A 66 -7.62 -10.43 14.03
CA CYS A 66 -6.37 -10.67 13.30
C CYS A 66 -6.48 -10.19 11.84
N ASN A 67 -7.59 -10.51 11.16
CA ASN A 67 -7.83 -10.07 9.78
C ASN A 67 -8.01 -8.55 9.67
N GLY A 68 -8.73 -7.94 10.61
CA GLY A 68 -8.89 -6.49 10.68
C GLY A 68 -7.55 -5.78 10.83
N ALA A 69 -6.68 -6.27 11.72
CA ALA A 69 -5.33 -5.76 11.91
C ALA A 69 -4.46 -5.92 10.66
N GLN A 70 -4.57 -7.05 9.95
CA GLN A 70 -3.90 -7.24 8.66
C GLN A 70 -4.37 -6.21 7.62
N GLY A 71 -5.69 -5.99 7.51
CA GLY A 71 -6.26 -4.99 6.61
C GLY A 71 -5.77 -3.57 6.93
N LEU A 72 -5.68 -3.22 8.22
CA LEU A 72 -5.08 -1.96 8.67
C LEU A 72 -3.60 -1.88 8.29
N CYS A 73 -2.79 -2.91 8.55
CA CYS A 73 -1.38 -2.96 8.14
C CYS A 73 -1.20 -2.71 6.64
N MET A 74 -2.03 -3.37 5.82
CA MET A 74 -2.04 -3.25 4.37
C MET A 74 -2.66 -1.94 3.86
N THR A 75 -3.34 -1.14 4.68
CA THR A 75 -3.89 0.16 4.26
C THR A 75 -3.00 1.30 4.76
N THR A 76 -2.46 1.20 5.97
CA THR A 76 -1.54 2.20 6.54
C THR A 76 -0.20 2.23 5.82
N LEU A 77 0.35 1.08 5.44
CA LEU A 77 1.58 1.03 4.64
C LEU A 77 1.36 1.44 3.18
N PHE A 78 0.10 1.46 2.72
CA PHE A 78 -0.28 1.81 1.35
C PHE A 78 -0.82 3.23 1.17
N ALA A 79 -1.31 3.87 2.23
CA ALA A 79 -1.72 5.27 2.20
C ALA A 79 -0.64 6.21 1.63
N PRO A 80 0.68 6.04 1.92
CA PRO A 80 1.71 6.81 1.24
C PRO A 80 1.99 6.36 -0.21
N LEU A 81 1.66 5.12 -0.61
CA LEU A 81 1.78 4.68 -2.01
C LEU A 81 0.60 5.14 -2.89
N LEU A 82 -0.58 5.40 -2.33
CA LEU A 82 -1.76 5.86 -3.08
C LEU A 82 -1.62 7.31 -3.58
N LEU A 83 -0.76 8.10 -2.92
CA LEU A 83 -0.41 9.47 -3.32
C LEU A 83 0.77 9.52 -4.28
N THR A 84 1.34 8.37 -4.64
CA THR A 84 2.49 8.27 -5.54
C THR A 84 2.09 7.46 -6.77
N PRO A 85 2.39 7.93 -7.99
CA PRO A 85 2.21 7.12 -9.18
C PRO A 85 2.98 5.80 -9.03
N VAL A 86 2.27 4.68 -9.08
CA VAL A 86 2.90 3.35 -9.22
C VAL A 86 3.39 3.26 -10.67
N PRO A 87 4.64 2.85 -10.94
CA PRO A 87 5.12 2.66 -12.30
C PRO A 87 4.30 1.61 -13.08
#